data_AF-A0A238L5Q0-F1
#
_entry.id   AF-A0A238L5Q0-F1
#
_cell.length_a   1.000
_cell.length_b   1.000
_cell.length_c   1.000
_cell.angle_alpha   90.00
_cell.angle_beta   90.00
_cell.angle_gamma   90.00
#
_symmetry.space_group_name_H-M   'P 1'
#
loop_
_entity.id
_entity.type
_entity.pdbx_description
1 polymer ?
#
loop_
_entity_poly.entity_id
_entity_poly.type
_entity_poly.pdbx_seq_one_letter_code
_entity_poly.pdbx_strand_id
1 'polypeptide(L)'
;MTLTEPTLTPPMTPSSVDMAQIFAAHAERAARIDALRPGNKDRLFDGLMAAGITHVTVTFDGAGDSGQVESIGAWSGEIAVDFPATEIEYAALTWDDPEVEMRQLSLEDVVEQLAYDFLSDTHGGWENNDGAWGEFCFDAAARCIHLEFNERYTSSELFTHDF
;
A
#
# COMPACT_ATOMS: atom_id res chain seq x y z
N MET A 1 -20.38 -62.94 3.02
CA MET A 1 -20.62 -61.48 3.12
C MET A 1 -20.00 -60.84 1.91
N THR A 2 -20.80 -60.29 1.01
CA THR A 2 -20.35 -59.58 -0.20
C THR A 2 -19.97 -58.16 0.19
N LEU A 3 -18.70 -57.79 0.01
CA LEU A 3 -18.21 -56.44 0.23
C LEU A 3 -18.66 -55.57 -0.95
N THR A 4 -19.53 -54.60 -0.71
CA THR A 4 -19.93 -53.60 -1.72
C THR A 4 -18.87 -52.51 -1.76
N GLU A 5 -18.24 -52.32 -2.91
CA GLU A 5 -17.28 -51.25 -3.14
C GLU A 5 -18.00 -49.88 -3.04
N PRO A 6 -17.51 -48.92 -2.24
CA PRO A 6 -18.16 -47.62 -2.14
C PRO A 6 -17.96 -46.84 -3.44
N THR A 7 -19.06 -46.55 -4.13
CA THR A 7 -19.06 -45.69 -5.33
C THR A 7 -18.63 -44.28 -4.95
N LEU A 8 -17.46 -43.86 -5.41
CA LEU A 8 -17.00 -42.47 -5.31
C LEU A 8 -17.91 -41.57 -6.15
N THR A 9 -18.32 -40.43 -5.59
CA THR A 9 -19.04 -39.38 -6.31
C THR A 9 -18.19 -38.89 -7.50
N PRO A 10 -18.81 -38.63 -8.67
CA PRO A 10 -18.08 -38.12 -9.83
C PRO A 10 -17.36 -36.80 -9.49
N PRO A 11 -16.15 -36.57 -10.02
CA PRO A 11 -15.41 -35.35 -9.76
C PRO A 11 -16.23 -34.13 -10.18
N MET A 12 -16.23 -33.08 -9.34
CA MET A 12 -16.86 -31.81 -9.67
C MET A 12 -16.31 -31.29 -10.98
N THR A 13 -17.19 -30.78 -11.84
CA THR A 13 -16.81 -30.11 -13.09
C THR A 13 -15.82 -28.99 -12.76
N PRO A 14 -14.65 -28.91 -13.42
CA PRO A 14 -13.70 -27.84 -13.17
C PRO A 14 -14.37 -26.50 -13.46
N SER A 15 -14.30 -25.57 -12.52
CA SER A 15 -14.68 -24.19 -12.76
C SER A 15 -13.72 -23.58 -13.78
N SER A 16 -14.26 -23.04 -14.87
CA SER A 16 -13.47 -22.21 -15.78
C SER A 16 -13.31 -20.83 -15.14
N VAL A 17 -12.07 -20.48 -14.77
CA VAL A 17 -11.73 -19.14 -14.29
C VAL A 17 -11.66 -18.18 -15.47
N ASP A 18 -12.48 -17.14 -15.46
CA ASP A 18 -12.41 -16.06 -16.44
C ASP A 18 -11.43 -14.97 -15.97
N MET A 19 -10.19 -15.07 -16.46
CA MET A 19 -9.14 -14.10 -16.12
C MET A 19 -9.45 -12.68 -16.61
N ALA A 20 -10.20 -12.51 -17.71
CA ALA A 20 -10.54 -11.19 -18.23
C ALA A 20 -11.56 -10.50 -17.31
N GLN A 21 -12.56 -11.23 -16.83
CA GLN A 21 -13.50 -10.72 -15.82
C GLN A 21 -12.78 -10.35 -14.52
N ILE A 22 -11.82 -11.17 -14.07
CA ILE A 22 -11.02 -10.90 -12.88
C ILE A 22 -10.23 -9.60 -13.05
N PHE A 23 -9.45 -9.47 -14.12
CA PHE A 23 -8.66 -8.25 -14.34
C PHE A 23 -9.52 -7.00 -14.48
N ALA A 24 -10.69 -7.10 -15.12
CA ALA A 24 -11.64 -5.99 -15.21
C ALA A 24 -12.15 -5.57 -13.82
N ALA A 25 -12.52 -6.52 -12.95
CA ALA A 25 -12.95 -6.22 -11.59
C ALA A 25 -11.83 -5.60 -10.74
N HIS A 26 -10.59 -6.07 -10.90
CA HIS A 26 -9.42 -5.47 -10.24
C HIS A 26 -9.19 -4.02 -10.70
N ALA A 27 -9.27 -3.76 -12.01
CA ALA A 27 -9.10 -2.42 -12.57
C ALA A 27 -10.21 -1.45 -12.12
N GLU A 28 -11.46 -1.91 -12.10
CA GLU A 28 -12.58 -1.12 -11.57
C GLU A 28 -12.39 -0.79 -10.09
N ARG A 29 -11.95 -1.77 -9.29
CA ARG A 29 -11.66 -1.56 -7.87
C ARG A 29 -10.54 -0.52 -7.67
N ALA A 30 -9.45 -0.61 -8.43
CA ALA A 30 -8.35 0.35 -8.38
C ALA A 30 -8.85 1.77 -8.70
N ALA A 31 -9.59 1.95 -9.81
CA ALA A 31 -10.13 3.25 -10.20
C ALA A 31 -11.07 3.85 -9.14
N ARG A 32 -11.82 3.02 -8.42
CA ARG A 32 -12.68 3.46 -7.32
C ARG A 32 -11.87 3.90 -6.09
N ILE A 33 -10.76 3.23 -5.77
CA ILE A 33 -9.84 3.65 -4.71
C ILE A 33 -9.21 5.00 -5.07
N ASP A 34 -8.72 5.14 -6.31
CA ASP A 34 -8.15 6.40 -6.81
C ASP A 34 -9.13 7.56 -6.67
N ALA A 35 -10.43 7.32 -6.93
CA ALA A 35 -11.46 8.33 -6.82
C ALA A 35 -11.72 8.81 -5.37
N LEU A 36 -11.43 7.99 -4.35
CA LEU A 36 -11.57 8.36 -2.94
C LEU A 36 -10.36 9.15 -2.42
N ARG A 37 -9.19 8.93 -3.04
CA ARG A 37 -7.90 9.44 -2.57
C ARG A 37 -7.84 10.96 -2.39
N PRO A 38 -8.34 11.82 -3.30
CA PRO A 38 -8.30 13.26 -3.10
C PRO A 38 -8.99 13.71 -1.80
N GLY A 39 -10.16 13.16 -1.50
CA GLY A 39 -10.89 13.48 -0.27
C GLY A 39 -10.19 12.99 0.99
N ASN A 40 -9.54 11.83 0.94
CA ASN A 40 -8.74 11.34 2.07
C ASN A 40 -7.49 12.20 2.30
N LYS A 41 -6.80 12.59 1.23
CA LYS A 41 -5.67 13.54 1.31
C LYS A 41 -6.10 14.87 1.94
N ASP A 42 -7.25 15.40 1.53
CA ASP A 42 -7.74 16.67 2.06
C ASP A 42 -7.98 16.62 3.57
N ARG A 43 -8.67 15.57 4.04
CA ARG A 43 -8.92 15.34 5.47
C ARG A 43 -7.63 15.12 6.25
N LEU A 44 -6.67 14.39 5.69
CA LEU A 44 -5.36 14.19 6.31
C LEU A 44 -4.66 15.54 6.52
N PHE A 45 -4.54 16.35 5.47
CA PHE A 45 -3.83 17.63 5.58
C PHE A 45 -4.54 18.61 6.51
N ASP A 46 -5.88 18.63 6.51
CA ASP A 46 -6.64 19.43 7.47
C ASP A 46 -6.39 18.97 8.91
N GLY A 47 -6.34 17.66 9.15
CA GLY A 47 -6.02 17.06 10.44
C GLY A 47 -4.60 17.38 10.91
N LEU A 48 -3.60 17.25 10.04
CA LEU A 48 -2.19 17.58 10.33
C LEU A 48 -2.04 19.07 10.69
N MET A 49 -2.63 19.97 9.90
CA MET A 49 -2.59 21.41 10.18
C MET A 49 -3.29 21.77 11.49
N ALA A 50 -4.44 21.16 11.78
CA ALA A 50 -5.17 21.37 13.03
C ALA A 50 -4.38 20.88 14.26
N ALA A 51 -3.57 19.83 14.09
CA ALA A 51 -2.66 19.31 15.11
C ALA A 51 -1.36 20.13 15.25
N GLY A 52 -1.12 21.13 14.39
CA GLY A 52 0.13 21.89 14.35
C GLY A 52 1.33 21.11 13.79
N ILE A 53 1.07 20.02 13.07
CA ILE A 53 2.07 19.24 12.34
C ILE A 53 2.30 19.92 11.00
N THR A 54 3.55 20.28 10.73
CA THR A 54 3.97 20.92 9.49
C THR A 54 4.32 19.92 8.40
N HIS A 55 4.94 18.79 8.77
CA HIS A 55 5.23 17.71 7.84
C HIS A 55 5.33 16.37 8.56
N VAL A 56 5.17 15.30 7.79
CA VAL A 56 5.37 13.92 8.24
C VAL A 56 6.37 13.23 7.30
N THR A 57 7.33 12.53 7.89
CA THR A 57 8.33 11.72 7.18
C THR A 57 8.01 10.25 7.35
N VAL A 58 7.95 9.50 6.25
CA VAL A 58 7.71 8.05 6.26
C VAL A 58 8.87 7.35 5.58
N THR A 59 9.61 6.51 6.28
CA THR A 59 10.69 5.72 5.69
C THR A 59 10.21 4.31 5.41
N PHE A 60 10.60 3.73 4.29
CA PHE A 60 10.26 2.35 3.93
C PHE A 60 11.48 1.61 3.37
N ASP A 61 11.51 0.30 3.58
CA ASP A 61 12.53 -0.60 3.05
C ASP A 61 11.94 -2.00 2.80
N GLY A 62 12.45 -2.67 1.78
CA GLY A 62 11.99 -3.97 1.33
C GLY A 62 12.96 -4.60 0.34
N ALA A 63 13.02 -5.93 0.37
CA ALA A 63 13.78 -6.78 -0.54
C ALA A 63 13.25 -8.24 -0.49
N GLY A 64 13.64 -9.02 -1.50
CA GLY A 64 13.20 -10.41 -1.64
C GLY A 64 11.74 -10.47 -2.07
N ASP A 65 10.82 -10.60 -1.12
CA ASP A 65 9.37 -10.56 -1.34
C ASP A 65 8.71 -9.91 -0.10
N SER A 66 9.44 -9.03 0.59
CA SER A 66 9.02 -8.46 1.86
C SER A 66 9.46 -7.01 1.95
N GLY A 67 8.52 -6.14 2.30
CA GLY A 67 8.76 -4.72 2.48
C GLY A 67 7.70 -4.14 3.39
N GLN A 68 8.07 -3.07 4.08
CA GLN A 68 7.21 -2.40 5.03
C GLN A 68 7.63 -0.93 5.22
N VAL A 69 6.74 -0.17 5.83
CA VAL A 69 7.08 1.10 6.45
C VAL A 69 7.92 0.81 7.70
N GLU A 70 9.10 1.44 7.77
CA GLU A 70 10.06 1.30 8.86
C GLU A 70 9.80 2.31 9.98
N SER A 71 9.37 3.52 9.62
CA SER A 71 9.05 4.56 10.61
C SER A 71 8.13 5.64 10.03
N ILE A 72 7.33 6.24 10.91
CA ILE A 72 6.52 7.43 10.63
C ILE A 72 6.84 8.47 11.71
N GLY A 73 7.31 9.64 11.29
CA GLY A 73 7.67 10.73 12.19
C GLY A 73 6.91 12.01 11.88
N ALA A 74 6.33 12.65 12.90
CA ALA A 74 5.65 13.94 12.78
C ALA A 74 6.53 15.11 13.25
N TRP A 75 6.39 16.25 12.58
CA TRP A 75 7.25 17.41 12.81
C TRP A 75 6.45 18.72 12.85
N SER A 76 6.72 19.56 13.85
CA SER A 76 6.26 20.95 13.92
C SER A 76 7.43 21.90 13.68
N GLY A 77 7.57 22.39 12.44
CA GLY A 77 8.80 23.00 11.97
C GLY A 77 9.93 21.97 11.98
N GLU A 78 11.03 22.28 12.65
CA GLU A 78 12.18 21.37 12.81
C GLU A 78 12.10 20.50 14.08
N ILE A 79 11.01 20.59 14.84
CA ILE A 79 10.86 19.89 16.12
C ILE A 79 10.04 18.62 15.91
N ALA A 80 10.62 17.48 16.23
CA ALA A 80 9.90 16.21 16.27
C ALA A 80 8.82 16.25 17.36
N VAL A 81 7.61 15.80 17.02
CA VAL A 81 6.45 15.77 17.91
C VAL A 81 5.76 14.41 17.81
N ASP A 82 5.05 14.02 18.85
CA ASP A 82 4.21 12.83 18.82
C ASP A 82 2.93 13.08 18.01
N PHE A 83 2.42 12.05 17.35
CA PHE A 83 1.08 12.12 16.77
C PHE A 83 0.02 12.32 17.87
N PRO A 84 -0.96 13.21 17.66
CA PRO A 84 -2.09 13.30 18.58
C PRO A 84 -2.97 12.06 18.45
N ALA A 85 -3.71 11.74 19.51
CA ALA A 85 -4.74 10.70 19.49
C ALA A 85 -6.00 11.08 18.68
N THR A 86 -5.88 12.01 17.73
CA THR A 86 -6.99 12.48 16.90
C THR A 86 -7.22 11.50 15.77
N GLU A 87 -8.48 11.10 15.62
CA GLU A 87 -8.94 10.31 14.48
C GLU A 87 -9.64 11.20 13.46
N ILE A 88 -9.51 10.82 12.19
CA ILE A 88 -10.18 11.46 11.08
C ILE A 88 -10.98 10.43 10.27
N GLU A 89 -11.99 10.94 9.58
CA GLU A 89 -12.77 10.15 8.64
C GLU A 89 -11.91 9.74 7.44
N TYR A 90 -11.88 8.44 7.13
CA TYR A 90 -11.19 7.87 5.98
C TYR A 90 -12.16 7.05 5.15
N ALA A 91 -12.33 7.41 3.87
CA ALA A 91 -13.17 6.68 2.94
C ALA A 91 -12.39 5.50 2.34
N ALA A 92 -12.83 4.27 2.58
CA ALA A 92 -12.19 3.06 2.06
C ALA A 92 -13.23 2.10 1.46
N LEU A 93 -12.83 1.29 0.49
CA LEU A 93 -13.66 0.18 0.03
C LEU A 93 -13.61 -0.97 1.05
N THR A 94 -14.74 -1.63 1.30
CA THR A 94 -14.71 -2.90 2.03
C THR A 94 -14.12 -4.02 1.15
N TRP A 95 -13.66 -5.09 1.79
CA TRP A 95 -12.97 -6.18 1.11
C TRP A 95 -13.94 -7.12 0.39
N ASP A 96 -15.07 -7.46 1.03
CA ASP A 96 -16.06 -8.44 0.53
C ASP A 96 -17.08 -7.81 -0.43
N ASP A 97 -17.64 -6.66 -0.04
CA ASP A 97 -18.61 -5.90 -0.83
C ASP A 97 -18.04 -4.51 -1.04
N PRO A 98 -17.61 -4.12 -2.26
CA PRO A 98 -16.85 -2.89 -2.47
C PRO A 98 -17.75 -1.65 -2.35
N GLU A 99 -18.57 -1.51 -1.31
CA GLU A 99 -19.17 -0.26 -0.89
C GLU A 99 -18.10 0.65 -0.25
N VAL A 100 -18.35 1.95 -0.28
CA VAL A 100 -17.50 2.93 0.38
C VAL A 100 -17.93 3.01 1.85
N GLU A 101 -17.00 2.73 2.74
CA GLU A 101 -17.16 2.84 4.18
C GLU A 101 -16.36 4.04 4.69
N MET A 102 -16.96 4.80 5.62
CA MET A 102 -16.26 5.84 6.37
C MET A 102 -15.72 5.25 7.66
N ARG A 103 -14.40 5.07 7.73
CA ARG A 103 -13.68 4.59 8.92
C ARG A 103 -13.15 5.76 9.72
N GLN A 104 -12.98 5.57 11.03
CA GLN A 104 -12.21 6.51 11.86
C GLN A 104 -10.81 5.91 12.01
N LEU A 105 -9.80 6.64 11.55
CA LEU A 105 -8.39 6.21 11.60
C LEU A 105 -7.55 7.32 12.23
N SER A 106 -6.48 6.94 12.91
CA SER A 106 -5.51 7.93 13.40
C SER A 106 -4.81 8.64 12.24
N LEU A 107 -4.25 9.82 12.48
CA LEU A 107 -3.47 10.53 11.46
C LEU A 107 -2.28 9.68 10.96
N GLU A 108 -1.65 8.94 11.87
CA GLU A 108 -0.53 8.03 11.55
C GLU A 108 -0.98 6.90 10.63
N ASP A 109 -2.09 6.23 10.95
CA ASP A 109 -2.64 5.15 10.11
C ASP A 109 -3.00 5.67 8.71
N VAL A 110 -3.61 6.86 8.61
CA VAL A 110 -3.96 7.44 7.30
C VAL A 110 -2.72 7.78 6.48
N VAL A 111 -1.65 8.27 7.12
CA VAL A 111 -0.36 8.48 6.46
C VAL A 111 0.18 7.15 5.94
N GLU A 112 0.18 6.10 6.76
CA GLU A 112 0.69 4.78 6.38
C GLU A 112 -0.09 4.20 5.19
N GLN A 113 -1.43 4.22 5.26
CA GLN A 113 -2.29 3.74 4.18
C GLN A 113 -2.02 4.48 2.87
N LEU A 114 -1.91 5.81 2.91
CA LEU A 114 -1.61 6.60 1.72
C LEU A 114 -0.21 6.31 1.18
N ALA A 115 0.79 6.10 2.03
CA ALA A 115 2.14 5.73 1.60
C ALA A 115 2.12 4.42 0.80
N TYR A 116 1.44 3.38 1.31
CA TYR A 116 1.29 2.12 0.57
C TYR A 116 0.47 2.28 -0.71
N ASP A 117 -0.60 3.07 -0.70
CA ASP A 117 -1.39 3.35 -1.91
C ASP A 117 -0.50 3.97 -3.00
N PHE A 118 0.32 4.98 -2.66
CA PHE A 118 1.22 5.60 -3.63
C PHE A 118 2.34 4.69 -4.10
N LEU A 119 2.91 3.85 -3.21
CA LEU A 119 3.88 2.84 -3.61
C LEU A 119 3.25 1.82 -4.56
N SER A 120 2.04 1.35 -4.28
CA SER A 120 1.34 0.40 -5.15
C SER A 120 1.07 0.99 -6.54
N ASP A 121 0.66 2.25 -6.60
CA ASP A 121 0.34 2.95 -7.85
C ASP A 121 1.58 3.23 -8.72
N THR A 122 2.68 3.66 -8.10
CA THR A 122 3.85 4.17 -8.83
C THR A 122 4.96 3.14 -8.97
N HIS A 123 5.12 2.26 -7.98
CA HIS A 123 6.19 1.29 -7.84
C HIS A 123 5.65 -0.05 -7.29
N GLY A 124 4.56 -0.56 -7.87
CA GLY A 124 3.98 -1.84 -7.45
C GLY A 124 5.02 -2.98 -7.52
N GLY A 125 5.21 -3.70 -6.41
CA GLY A 125 6.23 -4.74 -6.28
C GLY A 125 7.64 -4.21 -5.99
N TRP A 126 7.76 -3.00 -5.45
CA TRP A 126 9.01 -2.36 -5.05
C TRP A 126 9.88 -3.22 -4.12
N GLU A 127 9.26 -4.09 -3.33
CA GLU A 127 9.91 -4.99 -2.39
C GLU A 127 10.54 -6.22 -3.05
N ASN A 128 10.24 -6.47 -4.33
CA ASN A 128 10.61 -7.71 -4.97
C ASN A 128 12.10 -7.76 -5.34
N ASN A 129 12.67 -8.96 -5.21
CA ASN A 129 14.00 -9.32 -5.65
C ASN A 129 15.11 -8.52 -4.94
N ASP A 130 15.81 -7.61 -5.64
CA ASP A 130 16.80 -6.73 -5.01
C ASP A 130 16.14 -5.67 -4.11
N GLY A 131 14.85 -5.37 -4.35
CA GLY A 131 14.05 -4.49 -3.53
C GLY A 131 14.28 -2.99 -3.76
N ALA A 132 13.70 -2.18 -2.88
CA ALA A 132 13.80 -0.73 -2.90
C ALA A 132 13.64 -0.15 -1.50
N TRP A 133 14.05 1.10 -1.34
CA TRP A 133 13.91 1.85 -0.10
C TRP A 133 13.72 3.32 -0.40
N GLY A 134 13.24 4.08 0.57
CA GLY A 134 13.05 5.50 0.35
C GLY A 134 12.31 6.19 1.47
N GLU A 135 11.88 7.41 1.15
CA GLU A 135 11.17 8.27 2.08
C GLU A 135 10.04 9.03 1.38
N PHE A 136 8.90 9.14 2.06
CA PHE A 136 7.88 10.12 1.75
C PHE A 136 7.97 11.32 2.69
N CYS A 137 7.75 12.51 2.14
CA CYS A 137 7.50 13.73 2.90
C CYS A 137 6.10 14.26 2.59
N PHE A 138 5.21 14.21 3.58
CA PHE A 138 3.88 14.79 3.54
C PHE A 138 3.96 16.21 4.09
N ASP A 139 4.07 17.20 3.21
CA ASP A 139 4.13 18.62 3.58
C ASP A 139 2.70 19.15 3.77
N ALA A 140 2.33 19.42 5.02
CA ALA A 140 0.98 19.87 5.37
C ALA A 140 0.70 21.31 4.90
N ALA A 141 1.71 22.18 4.89
CA ALA A 141 1.56 23.56 4.46
C ALA A 141 1.41 23.66 2.94
N ALA A 142 2.18 22.89 2.19
CA ALA A 142 2.09 22.79 0.74
C ALA A 142 0.95 21.86 0.27
N ARG A 143 0.36 21.07 1.18
CA ARG A 143 -0.60 19.98 0.89
C ARG A 143 -0.07 19.04 -0.20
N CYS A 144 1.23 18.77 -0.14
CA CYS A 144 1.98 18.02 -1.14
C CYS A 144 2.55 16.75 -0.51
N ILE A 145 2.71 15.70 -1.31
CA ILE A 145 3.37 14.47 -0.89
C ILE A 145 4.52 14.26 -1.86
N HIS A 146 5.73 14.30 -1.35
CA HIS A 146 6.95 14.04 -2.10
C HIS A 146 7.42 12.61 -1.81
N LEU A 147 7.93 11.91 -2.83
CA LEU A 147 8.51 10.58 -2.72
C LEU A 147 9.94 10.61 -3.26
N GLU A 148 10.90 10.26 -2.42
CA GLU A 148 12.25 9.90 -2.81
C GLU A 148 12.38 8.38 -2.82
N PHE A 149 12.53 7.80 -4.01
CA PHE A 149 12.53 6.35 -4.23
C PHE A 149 13.88 5.86 -4.74
N ASN A 150 14.44 4.83 -4.09
CA ASN A 150 15.71 4.22 -4.46
C ASN A 150 15.51 2.73 -4.78
N GLU A 151 15.66 2.37 -6.04
CA GLU A 151 15.64 0.97 -6.50
C GLU A 151 17.03 0.33 -6.34
N ARG A 152 17.08 -0.93 -5.87
CA ARG A 152 18.30 -1.72 -5.82
C ARG A 152 18.40 -2.62 -7.05
N TYR A 153 19.61 -2.85 -7.52
CA TYR A 153 19.87 -3.82 -8.58
C TYR A 153 21.20 -4.52 -8.37
N THR A 154 21.24 -5.81 -8.70
CA THR A 154 22.46 -6.63 -8.70
C THR A 154 22.84 -7.02 -10.14
N SER A 155 24.11 -6.79 -10.52
CA SER A 155 24.66 -7.22 -11.82
C SER A 155 25.89 -8.10 -11.61
N SER A 156 26.04 -9.14 -12.43
CA SER A 156 27.18 -10.06 -12.40
C SER A 156 27.73 -10.28 -13.81
N GLU A 157 29.05 -10.21 -13.96
CA GLU A 157 29.76 -10.47 -15.21
C GLU A 157 30.71 -11.66 -15.03
N LEU A 158 30.72 -12.57 -16.00
CA LEU A 158 31.62 -13.73 -16.00
C LEU A 158 32.59 -13.61 -17.17
N PHE A 159 33.89 -13.55 -16.86
CA PHE A 159 34.97 -13.66 -17.83
C PHE A 159 35.70 -14.98 -17.61
N THR A 160 35.94 -15.73 -18.68
CA THR A 160 36.66 -17.01 -18.64
C THR A 160 37.90 -16.90 -19.51
N HIS A 161 39.06 -17.23 -18.94
CA HIS A 161 40.34 -17.20 -19.63
C HIS A 161 41.07 -18.52 -19.39
N ASP A 162 41.52 -19.15 -20.47
CA ASP A 162 42.51 -20.22 -20.43
C ASP A 162 43.90 -19.61 -20.74
N PHE A 163 44.92 -19.98 -19.96
CA PHE A 163 46.30 -19.47 -20.10
C PHE A 163 47.24 -20.55 -20.63
#